data_AF-A0AAP4FS61-F1
#
_entry.id   AF-A0AAP4FS61-F1
#
_cell.length_a   1.000
_cell.length_b   1.000
_cell.length_c   1.000
_cell.angle_alpha   90.00
_cell.angle_beta   90.00
_cell.angle_gamma   90.00
#
_symmetry.space_group_name_H-M   'P 1'
#
loop_
_entity.id
_entity.type
_entity.pdbx_description
1 polymer ?
#
loop_
_entity_poly.entity_id
_entity_poly.type
_entity_poly.pdbx_seq_one_letter_code
_entity_poly.pdbx_strand_id
1 'polypeptide(L)'
;CLCESAKDIRVVTWYVQARLSRDGEKGLSEGLLLLVAMLTRFGQACHPQRPVARKAALEWLNSTKIIDTLSLWPEVDSHDAGLTVGAINLLESAVANWPEAEKPSFAGLCTALENRLARSGGMEALVPQNSSAQEHGREPAHSDSPQLSAVKSGRDLLDQAKLLSRWLSEQPQGWLASHRLIKTVRWDTVDQIPPLDSSGRTRLVPPKAEYRAQLKRLYLQKNWTELVEQASQMFCEGVNHFWLDLQWYLWQGLSHAGHPWDAWTDSVLLDLRLLLQRLPGLEGLAWNDGTPFADEVTTAWIAEKVNEEGLLYGDEPATVVNSQSDDVLLLESEAMEKGDAEGPEAALAWLQSRPGMDTPRHRWLIRLLMARVAEQYGRNDMALHLLGELTTSAPQLTLEDWEPALLFEVQARRLKLLRLKAGRSESDKARLMPEMDTLLAGLIAIDPARAMVLCQ
;
A
#
# COMPACT_ATOMS: atom_id res chain seq x y z
N CYS A 1 -1.07 53.21 18.51
CA CYS A 1 0.40 53.25 18.28
C CYS A 1 0.80 53.12 16.79
N LEU A 2 0.56 52.01 16.09
CA LEU A 2 0.80 51.94 14.61
C LEU A 2 -0.17 52.81 13.80
N CYS A 3 -1.43 52.92 14.21
CA CYS A 3 -2.43 53.76 13.53
C CYS A 3 -2.26 55.27 13.76
N GLU A 4 -1.46 55.67 14.76
CA GLU A 4 -1.43 57.06 15.25
C GLU A 4 -0.05 57.73 15.17
N SER A 5 1.06 56.96 15.23
CA SER A 5 2.40 57.58 15.38
C SER A 5 3.56 56.88 14.68
N ALA A 6 3.54 55.56 14.43
CA ALA A 6 4.64 54.85 13.78
C ALA A 6 4.19 54.07 12.53
N LYS A 7 4.32 54.70 11.35
CA LYS A 7 4.07 54.10 10.02
C LYS A 7 5.32 53.40 9.48
N ASP A 8 5.97 52.57 10.30
CA ASP A 8 7.29 52.00 9.99
C ASP A 8 7.16 50.59 9.39
N ILE A 9 7.62 50.44 8.14
CA ILE A 9 7.63 49.16 7.41
C ILE A 9 8.39 48.10 8.19
N ARG A 10 9.48 48.47 8.86
CA ARG A 10 10.32 47.51 9.59
C ARG A 10 9.52 46.84 10.70
N VAL A 11 8.65 47.58 11.38
CA VAL A 11 7.81 47.03 12.45
C VAL A 11 6.81 46.03 11.86
N VAL A 12 6.21 46.36 10.70
CA VAL A 12 5.27 45.47 10.03
C VAL A 12 5.95 44.22 9.49
N THR A 13 7.16 44.31 8.91
CA THR A 13 7.86 43.12 8.43
C THR A 13 8.32 42.20 9.56
N TRP A 14 8.72 42.75 10.71
CA TRP A 14 8.94 41.93 11.92
C TRP A 14 7.64 41.30 12.45
N TYR A 15 6.52 42.01 12.37
CA TYR A 15 5.20 41.46 12.71
C TYR A 15 4.81 40.32 11.76
N VAL A 16 5.05 40.45 10.46
CA VAL A 16 4.85 39.37 9.46
C VAL A 16 5.65 38.14 9.86
N GLN A 17 6.93 38.29 10.21
CA GLN A 17 7.77 37.18 10.65
C GLN A 17 7.22 36.52 11.92
N ALA A 18 6.81 37.31 12.91
CA ALA A 18 6.25 36.80 14.16
C ALA A 18 4.92 36.06 13.95
N ARG A 19 4.05 36.56 13.07
CA ARG A 19 2.80 35.88 12.69
C ARG A 19 3.07 34.59 11.92
N LEU A 20 4.02 34.60 10.99
CA LEU A 20 4.44 33.37 10.29
C LEU A 20 5.00 32.34 11.28
N SER A 21 5.80 32.76 12.27
CA SER A 21 6.32 31.83 13.30
C SER A 21 5.21 31.21 14.16
N ARG A 22 4.14 31.95 14.46
CA ARG A 22 3.09 31.50 15.39
C ARG A 22 1.93 30.79 14.70
N ASP A 23 1.51 31.32 13.56
CA ASP A 23 0.24 31.00 12.92
C ASP A 23 0.43 30.50 11.46
N GLY A 24 1.66 30.20 11.05
CA GLY A 24 1.97 29.61 9.75
C GLY A 24 1.59 30.48 8.55
N GLU A 25 1.08 29.84 7.50
CA GLU A 25 0.73 30.50 6.22
C GLU A 25 -0.41 31.52 6.37
N LYS A 26 -1.41 31.23 7.20
CA LYS A 26 -2.44 32.21 7.57
C LYS A 26 -1.85 33.45 8.23
N GLY A 27 -0.90 33.26 9.16
CA GLY A 27 -0.20 34.38 9.79
C GLY A 27 0.57 35.24 8.79
N LEU A 28 1.20 34.60 7.80
CA LEU A 28 1.89 35.28 6.71
C LEU A 28 0.93 36.10 5.85
N SER A 29 -0.18 35.50 5.39
CA SER A 29 -1.14 36.18 4.52
C SER A 29 -1.74 37.42 5.18
N GLU A 30 -2.17 37.32 6.45
CA GLU A 30 -2.69 38.44 7.23
C GLU A 30 -1.64 39.53 7.46
N GLY A 31 -0.39 39.14 7.75
CA GLY A 31 0.72 40.08 7.91
C GLY A 31 1.04 40.84 6.62
N LEU A 32 1.05 40.15 5.47
CA LEU A 32 1.28 40.76 4.16
C LEU A 32 0.14 41.71 3.79
N LEU A 33 -1.12 41.33 4.06
CA LEU A 33 -2.28 42.20 3.84
C LEU A 33 -2.22 43.48 4.69
N LEU A 34 -1.73 43.41 5.93
CA LEU A 34 -1.48 44.59 6.75
C LEU A 34 -0.43 45.51 6.09
N LEU A 35 0.64 44.94 5.54
CA LEU A 35 1.66 45.70 4.82
C LEU A 35 1.09 46.35 3.54
N VAL A 36 0.28 45.62 2.77
CA VAL A 36 -0.46 46.15 1.61
C VAL A 36 -1.31 47.34 2.01
N ALA A 37 -2.13 47.20 3.06
CA ALA A 37 -3.01 48.27 3.52
C ALA A 37 -2.22 49.52 3.93
N MET A 38 -1.08 49.32 4.61
CA MET A 38 -0.21 50.42 5.02
C MET A 38 0.43 51.14 3.82
N LEU A 39 0.96 50.38 2.84
CA LEU A 39 1.56 50.94 1.64
C LEU A 39 0.52 51.62 0.74
N THR A 40 -0.67 51.05 0.62
CA THR A 40 -1.77 51.63 -0.17
C THR A 40 -2.25 52.95 0.43
N ARG A 41 -2.33 53.04 1.76
CA ARG A 41 -2.83 54.24 2.46
C ARG A 41 -1.79 55.35 2.58
N PHE A 42 -0.52 55.01 2.76
CA PHE A 42 0.52 55.99 3.10
C PHE A 42 1.68 56.05 2.10
N GLY A 43 1.84 55.04 1.23
CA GLY A 43 2.82 55.01 0.15
C GLY A 43 4.24 55.36 0.62
N GLN A 44 4.85 56.35 -0.02
CA GLN A 44 6.20 56.81 0.30
C GLN A 44 6.31 57.55 1.65
N ALA A 45 5.18 57.95 2.27
CA ALA A 45 5.18 58.56 3.60
C ALA A 45 5.42 57.54 4.73
N CYS A 46 5.46 56.24 4.41
CA CYS A 46 5.90 55.20 5.33
C CYS A 46 7.38 55.37 5.69
N HIS A 47 7.71 55.12 6.96
CA HIS A 47 9.09 55.04 7.41
C HIS A 47 9.69 53.68 7.04
N PRO A 48 11.01 53.58 6.77
CA PRO A 48 11.98 54.68 6.71
C PRO A 48 11.71 55.70 5.58
N GLN A 49 11.89 57.00 5.85
CA GLN A 49 11.70 58.05 4.83
C GLN A 49 12.77 58.01 3.73
N ARG A 50 13.96 57.46 4.05
CA ARG A 50 15.05 57.29 3.08
C ARG A 50 14.70 56.17 2.09
N PRO A 51 14.66 56.44 0.78
CA PRO A 51 14.30 55.47 -0.25
C PRO A 51 14.99 54.11 -0.16
N VAL A 52 16.32 54.11 -0.07
CA VAL A 52 17.13 52.87 -0.01
C VAL A 52 16.78 52.04 1.24
N ALA A 53 16.56 52.69 2.38
CA ALA A 53 16.19 52.01 3.62
C ALA A 53 14.74 51.49 3.58
N ARG A 54 13.84 52.21 2.89
CA ARG A 54 12.46 51.79 2.65
C ARG A 54 12.41 50.54 1.77
N LYS A 55 13.15 50.56 0.66
CA LYS A 55 13.33 49.41 -0.24
C LYS A 55 13.89 48.21 0.52
N ALA A 56 15.00 48.38 1.26
CA ALA A 56 15.61 47.32 2.03
C ALA A 56 14.67 46.73 3.11
N ALA A 57 13.81 47.54 3.73
CA ALA A 57 12.82 47.07 4.68
C ALA A 57 11.77 46.14 4.03
N LEU A 58 11.33 46.46 2.79
CA LEU A 58 10.41 45.60 2.03
C LEU A 58 11.11 44.34 1.51
N GLU A 59 12.32 44.47 0.98
CA GLU A 59 13.10 43.33 0.46
C GLU A 59 13.60 42.39 1.55
N TRP A 60 13.56 42.80 2.82
CA TRP A 60 13.81 41.92 3.96
C TRP A 60 12.84 40.74 4.02
N LEU A 61 11.67 40.84 3.38
CA LEU A 61 10.76 39.70 3.21
C LEU A 61 11.38 38.54 2.41
N ASN A 62 12.40 38.80 1.58
CA ASN A 62 13.17 37.75 0.89
C ASN A 62 14.33 37.20 1.74
N SER A 63 14.48 37.65 2.99
CA SER A 63 15.60 37.22 3.82
C SER A 63 15.52 35.73 4.16
N THR A 64 16.70 35.13 4.38
CA THR A 64 16.80 33.74 4.86
C THR A 64 15.97 33.51 6.12
N LYS A 65 15.89 34.49 7.03
CA LYS A 65 15.06 34.39 8.23
C LYS A 65 13.58 34.12 7.94
N ILE A 66 13.00 34.77 6.94
CA ILE A 66 11.61 34.54 6.54
C ILE A 66 11.49 33.16 5.89
N ILE A 67 12.39 32.83 4.97
CA ILE A 67 12.39 31.57 4.23
C ILE A 67 12.58 30.36 5.17
N ASP A 68 13.48 30.46 6.14
CA ASP A 68 13.73 29.44 7.16
C ASP A 68 12.50 29.28 8.06
N THR A 69 11.85 30.39 8.45
CA THR A 69 10.59 30.32 9.23
C THR A 69 9.48 29.65 8.40
N LEU A 70 9.40 29.95 7.10
CA LEU A 70 8.45 29.34 6.18
C LEU A 70 8.67 27.82 6.05
N SER A 71 9.92 27.37 6.11
CA SER A 71 10.29 25.96 6.02
C SER A 71 9.82 25.10 7.20
N LEU A 72 9.54 25.74 8.35
CA LEU A 72 8.93 25.09 9.51
C LEU A 72 7.47 24.71 9.26
N TRP A 73 6.83 25.32 8.26
CA TRP A 73 5.46 25.09 7.84
C TRP A 73 5.45 24.55 6.39
N PRO A 74 5.86 23.28 6.19
CA PRO A 74 6.03 22.70 4.86
C PRO A 74 4.70 22.42 4.15
N GLU A 75 3.60 22.34 4.91
CA GLU A 75 2.27 22.09 4.40
C GLU A 75 1.71 23.35 3.75
N VAL A 76 0.91 23.17 2.69
CA VAL A 76 0.28 24.29 1.99
C VAL A 76 -1.21 24.03 1.89
N ASP A 77 -1.99 24.94 2.45
CA ASP A 77 -3.44 24.98 2.26
C ASP A 77 -3.76 25.85 1.04
N SER A 78 -4.65 25.38 0.16
CA SER A 78 -4.93 26.05 -1.11
C SER A 78 -5.60 27.42 -0.92
N HIS A 79 -6.42 27.59 0.12
CA HIS A 79 -7.07 28.85 0.42
C HIS A 79 -6.05 29.88 0.94
N ASP A 80 -5.24 29.49 1.94
CA ASP A 80 -4.23 30.38 2.52
C ASP A 80 -3.10 30.71 1.52
N ALA A 81 -2.73 29.77 0.65
CA ALA A 81 -1.80 30.00 -0.45
C ALA A 81 -2.36 31.00 -1.47
N GLY A 82 -3.63 30.85 -1.85
CA GLY A 82 -4.34 31.79 -2.72
C GLY A 82 -4.37 33.21 -2.13
N LEU A 83 -4.64 33.34 -0.84
CA LEU A 83 -4.62 34.62 -0.13
C LEU A 83 -3.21 35.23 -0.09
N THR A 84 -2.18 34.40 0.15
CA THR A 84 -0.77 34.84 0.19
C THR A 84 -0.32 35.36 -1.17
N VAL A 85 -0.61 34.62 -2.25
CA VAL A 85 -0.32 35.05 -3.63
C VAL A 85 -1.07 36.33 -3.98
N GLY A 86 -2.34 36.43 -3.61
CA GLY A 86 -3.15 37.65 -3.76
C GLY A 86 -2.52 38.85 -3.04
N ALA A 87 -2.07 38.66 -1.79
CA ALA A 87 -1.42 39.71 -1.01
C ALA A 87 -0.11 40.19 -1.64
N ILE A 88 0.70 39.27 -2.20
CA ILE A 88 1.94 39.62 -2.91
C ILE A 88 1.64 40.43 -4.19
N ASN A 89 0.66 40.01 -4.98
CA ASN A 89 0.25 40.76 -6.17
C ASN A 89 -0.22 42.19 -5.82
N LEU A 90 -0.92 42.34 -4.69
CA LEU A 90 -1.31 43.65 -4.19
C LEU A 90 -0.11 44.47 -3.68
N LEU A 91 0.90 43.84 -3.07
CA LEU A 91 2.15 44.52 -2.68
C LEU A 91 2.89 45.05 -3.91
N GLU A 92 3.04 44.23 -4.95
CA GLU A 92 3.67 44.63 -6.21
C GLU A 92 2.92 45.79 -6.86
N SER A 93 1.58 45.73 -6.85
CA SER A 93 0.72 46.81 -7.36
C SER A 93 0.89 48.11 -6.55
N ALA A 94 0.99 48.02 -5.23
CA ALA A 94 1.12 49.18 -4.33
C ALA A 94 2.46 49.93 -4.53
N VAL A 95 3.50 49.24 -5.00
CA VAL A 95 4.82 49.83 -5.29
C VAL A 95 5.07 50.02 -6.79
N ALA A 96 4.12 49.68 -7.66
CA ALA A 96 4.30 49.68 -9.12
C ALA A 96 4.70 51.04 -9.68
N ASN A 97 4.17 52.12 -9.10
CA ASN A 97 4.41 53.51 -9.52
C ASN A 97 5.65 54.15 -8.88
N TRP A 98 6.43 53.40 -8.09
CA TRP A 98 7.66 53.93 -7.49
C TRP A 98 8.78 54.02 -8.53
N PRO A 99 9.76 54.93 -8.35
CA PRO A 99 10.93 54.98 -9.23
C PRO A 99 11.67 53.64 -9.24
N GLU A 100 12.20 53.23 -10.40
CA GLU A 100 12.82 51.91 -10.60
C GLU A 100 13.94 51.60 -9.59
N ALA A 101 14.74 52.61 -9.23
CA ALA A 101 15.81 52.47 -8.23
C ALA A 101 15.28 52.18 -6.81
N GLU A 102 14.06 52.61 -6.49
CA GLU A 102 13.41 52.46 -5.17
C GLU A 102 12.44 51.28 -5.11
N LYS A 103 12.08 50.72 -6.27
CA LYS A 103 11.13 49.61 -6.38
C LYS A 103 11.75 48.34 -5.78
N PRO A 104 11.10 47.71 -4.78
CA PRO A 104 11.56 46.45 -4.19
C PRO A 104 11.23 45.26 -5.10
N SER A 105 12.03 44.20 -5.00
CA SER A 105 11.71 42.89 -5.58
C SER A 105 11.20 41.92 -4.53
N PHE A 106 10.20 41.10 -4.86
CA PHE A 106 9.68 40.00 -4.01
C PHE A 106 9.94 38.60 -4.60
N ALA A 107 10.78 38.51 -5.64
CA ALA A 107 11.00 37.28 -6.39
C ALA A 107 11.54 36.13 -5.51
N GLY A 108 12.36 36.42 -4.50
CA GLY A 108 12.91 35.42 -3.59
C GLY A 108 11.82 34.74 -2.77
N LEU A 109 10.89 35.52 -2.20
CA LEU A 109 9.74 35.00 -1.46
C LEU A 109 8.79 34.23 -2.38
N CYS A 110 8.52 34.74 -3.59
CA CYS A 110 7.67 34.04 -4.57
C CYS A 110 8.25 32.67 -4.93
N THR A 111 9.54 32.62 -5.26
CA THR A 111 10.25 31.37 -5.59
C THR A 111 10.19 30.37 -4.43
N ALA A 112 10.30 30.85 -3.18
CA ALA A 112 10.19 29.99 -2.00
C ALA A 112 8.77 29.41 -1.83
N LEU A 113 7.74 30.23 -2.01
CA LEU A 113 6.34 29.82 -1.94
C LEU A 113 5.97 28.84 -3.07
N GLU A 114 6.39 29.12 -4.30
CA GLU A 114 6.20 28.24 -5.46
C GLU A 114 6.85 26.87 -5.24
N ASN A 115 8.10 26.85 -4.77
CA ASN A 115 8.78 25.60 -4.46
C ASN A 115 8.09 24.82 -3.34
N ARG A 116 7.56 25.52 -2.33
CA ARG A 116 6.79 24.89 -1.25
C ARG A 116 5.46 24.32 -1.74
N LEU A 117 4.72 25.07 -2.56
CA LEU A 117 3.46 24.62 -3.18
C LEU A 117 3.70 23.40 -4.07
N ALA A 118 4.73 23.43 -4.91
CA ALA A 118 5.11 22.31 -5.75
C ALA A 118 5.47 21.06 -4.93
N ARG A 119 6.16 21.22 -3.79
CA ARG A 119 6.45 20.13 -2.86
C ARG A 119 5.21 19.56 -2.16
N SER A 120 4.15 20.35 -2.05
CA SER A 120 2.87 19.93 -1.44
C SER A 120 1.86 19.38 -2.45
N GLY A 121 2.24 19.17 -3.71
CA GLY A 121 1.38 18.58 -4.74
C GLY A 121 0.66 19.59 -5.63
N GLY A 122 0.90 20.90 -5.45
CA GLY A 122 0.25 21.95 -6.24
C GLY A 122 -1.04 22.50 -5.63
N MET A 123 -1.68 23.44 -6.33
CA MET A 123 -2.88 24.16 -5.86
C MET A 123 -4.13 23.27 -5.76
N GLU A 124 -4.22 22.27 -6.63
CA GLU A 124 -5.36 21.35 -6.74
C GLU A 124 -5.23 20.11 -5.84
N ALA A 125 -4.18 20.03 -5.01
CA ALA A 125 -3.97 18.89 -4.13
C ALA A 125 -5.06 18.86 -3.04
N LEU A 126 -5.82 17.76 -2.98
CA LEU A 126 -6.86 17.54 -1.96
C LEU A 126 -6.26 17.47 -0.55
N VAL A 127 -5.05 16.93 -0.42
CA VAL A 127 -4.28 16.82 0.83
C VAL A 127 -2.85 17.27 0.57
N PRO A 128 -2.23 18.07 1.47
CA PRO A 128 -0.84 18.47 1.34
C PRO A 128 0.08 17.25 1.29
N GLN A 129 0.90 17.17 0.26
CA GLN A 129 1.81 16.04 0.05
C GLN A 129 3.02 16.07 1.00
N ASN A 130 3.33 17.23 1.58
CA ASN A 130 4.44 17.40 2.52
C ASN A 130 3.90 17.78 3.90
N SER A 131 4.36 17.08 4.95
CA SER A 131 3.91 17.30 6.33
C SER A 131 5.06 17.34 7.35
N SER A 132 5.03 18.30 8.26
CA SER A 132 5.93 18.38 9.41
C SER A 132 5.55 17.39 10.51
N ALA A 133 6.55 16.99 11.31
CA ALA A 133 6.40 16.11 12.47
C ALA A 133 6.03 16.87 13.76
N GLN A 134 6.02 18.21 13.75
CA GLN A 134 5.75 19.01 14.94
C GLN A 134 4.24 19.22 15.12
N GLU A 135 3.69 18.64 16.19
CA GLU A 135 2.41 19.02 16.79
C GLU A 135 2.52 20.47 17.29
N HIS A 136 2.28 21.44 16.41
CA HIS A 136 2.23 22.84 16.82
C HIS A 136 0.98 23.05 17.67
N GLY A 137 1.22 23.41 18.93
CA GLY A 137 0.23 23.44 20.00
C GLY A 137 -1.09 24.11 19.63
N ARG A 138 -2.13 23.29 19.48
CA ARG A 138 -3.47 23.72 19.87
C ARG A 138 -3.45 23.85 21.39
N GLU A 139 -3.74 25.03 21.91
CA GLU A 139 -4.08 25.19 23.33
C GLU A 139 -5.14 24.14 23.70
N PRO A 140 -5.03 23.49 24.87
CA PRO A 140 -6.04 22.54 25.31
C PRO A 140 -7.30 23.33 25.66
N ALA A 141 -8.17 23.55 24.67
CA ALA A 141 -9.52 23.99 24.93
C ALA A 141 -10.21 22.89 25.74
N HIS A 142 -10.61 23.24 26.95
CA HIS A 142 -11.27 22.40 27.93
C HIS A 142 -12.42 21.59 27.33
N SER A 143 -12.43 20.29 27.67
CA SER A 143 -13.58 19.40 27.84
C SER A 143 -14.85 19.74 27.05
N ASP A 144 -15.02 19.07 25.92
CA ASP A 144 -16.31 18.56 25.47
C ASP A 144 -16.08 17.16 24.87
N SER A 145 -17.12 16.33 24.83
CA SER A 145 -17.13 15.02 24.16
C SER A 145 -16.43 15.11 22.79
N PRO A 146 -15.73 14.06 22.29
CA PRO A 146 -14.95 14.18 21.05
C PRO A 146 -15.88 14.42 19.86
N GLN A 147 -16.21 15.68 19.61
CA GLN A 147 -16.86 16.13 18.41
C GLN A 147 -15.77 16.18 17.35
N LEU A 148 -15.87 15.32 16.34
CA LEU A 148 -15.09 15.45 15.12
C LEU A 148 -15.34 16.87 14.58
N SER A 149 -14.36 17.75 14.76
CA SER A 149 -14.45 19.10 14.21
C SER A 149 -14.55 19.00 12.68
N ALA A 150 -15.46 19.77 12.07
CA ALA A 150 -15.62 19.79 10.62
C ALA A 150 -14.26 20.00 9.94
N VAL A 151 -13.94 19.13 8.97
CA VAL A 151 -12.70 19.21 8.19
C VAL A 151 -12.74 20.46 7.31
N LYS A 152 -11.79 21.39 7.50
CA LYS A 152 -11.75 22.68 6.80
C LYS A 152 -10.66 22.75 5.73
N SER A 153 -9.64 21.90 5.84
CA SER A 153 -8.48 21.85 4.97
C SER A 153 -8.02 20.40 4.77
N GLY A 154 -7.25 20.15 3.71
CA GLY A 154 -6.57 18.86 3.52
C GLY A 154 -5.57 18.54 4.65
N ARG A 155 -4.99 19.59 5.27
CA ARG A 155 -4.14 19.43 6.45
C ARG A 155 -4.92 18.91 7.65
N ASP A 156 -6.08 19.52 7.95
CA ASP A 156 -6.96 19.07 9.02
C ASP A 156 -7.38 17.60 8.80
N LEU A 157 -7.67 17.22 7.55
CA LEU A 157 -8.01 15.84 7.19
C LEU A 157 -6.86 14.89 7.55
N LEU A 158 -5.63 15.19 7.12
CA LEU A 158 -4.47 14.34 7.37
C LEU A 158 -4.16 14.23 8.87
N ASP A 159 -4.26 15.33 9.62
CA ASP A 159 -4.01 15.32 11.07
C ASP A 159 -5.07 14.52 11.83
N GLN A 160 -6.35 14.67 11.47
CA GLN A 160 -7.41 13.85 12.03
C GLN A 160 -7.23 12.37 11.64
N ALA A 161 -6.84 12.08 10.40
CA ALA A 161 -6.57 10.71 9.95
C ALA A 161 -5.40 10.06 10.71
N LYS A 162 -4.31 10.80 10.96
CA LYS A 162 -3.17 10.34 11.79
C LYS A 162 -3.60 10.02 13.22
N LEU A 163 -4.44 10.87 13.81
CA LEU A 163 -4.97 10.64 15.16
C LEU A 163 -5.83 9.36 15.21
N LEU A 164 -6.75 9.21 14.26
CA LEU A 164 -7.61 8.03 14.16
C LEU A 164 -6.79 6.75 13.87
N SER A 165 -5.80 6.84 12.98
CA SER A 165 -4.89 5.74 12.66
C SER A 165 -4.07 5.30 13.87
N ARG A 166 -3.55 6.25 14.66
CA ARG A 166 -2.82 5.93 15.91
C ARG A 166 -3.72 5.19 16.90
N TRP A 167 -4.94 5.67 17.10
CA TRP A 167 -5.90 4.99 17.97
C TRP A 167 -6.26 3.60 17.46
N LEU A 168 -6.46 3.43 16.14
CA LEU A 168 -6.71 2.13 15.51
C LEU A 168 -5.53 1.17 15.72
N SER A 169 -4.28 1.65 15.58
CA SER A 169 -3.10 0.78 15.79
C SER A 169 -2.94 0.29 17.22
N GLU A 170 -3.50 1.00 18.20
CA GLU A 170 -3.51 0.58 19.61
C GLU A 170 -4.59 -0.47 19.91
N GLN A 171 -5.54 -0.70 19.00
CA GLN A 171 -6.58 -1.71 19.17
C GLN A 171 -6.07 -3.13 18.84
N PRO A 172 -6.63 -4.18 19.47
CA PRO A 172 -6.34 -5.56 19.08
C PRO A 172 -6.64 -5.81 17.60
N GLN A 173 -5.67 -6.36 16.85
CA GLN A 173 -5.77 -6.58 15.39
C GLN A 173 -6.05 -5.31 14.57
N GLY A 174 -5.81 -4.12 15.14
CA GLY A 174 -6.13 -2.84 14.50
C GLY A 174 -5.11 -2.34 13.47
N TRP A 175 -4.00 -3.08 13.29
CA TRP A 175 -2.92 -2.66 12.38
C TRP A 175 -3.41 -2.48 10.94
N LEU A 176 -4.16 -3.44 10.38
CA LEU A 176 -4.63 -3.35 8.99
C LEU A 176 -5.51 -2.11 8.79
N ALA A 177 -6.46 -1.87 9.69
CA ALA A 177 -7.35 -0.71 9.63
C ALA A 177 -6.56 0.60 9.72
N SER A 178 -5.59 0.67 10.64
CA SER A 178 -4.70 1.82 10.77
C SER A 178 -3.87 2.06 9.50
N HIS A 179 -3.28 1.01 8.95
CA HIS A 179 -2.46 1.04 7.74
C HIS A 179 -3.28 1.54 6.54
N ARG A 180 -4.43 0.90 6.28
CA ARG A 180 -5.32 1.22 5.17
C ARG A 180 -5.87 2.65 5.24
N LEU A 181 -6.21 3.12 6.44
CA LEU A 181 -6.72 4.49 6.63
C LEU A 181 -5.71 5.53 6.13
N ILE A 182 -4.44 5.39 6.54
CA ILE A 182 -3.39 6.33 6.12
C ILE A 182 -3.02 6.15 4.65
N LYS A 183 -3.02 4.91 4.14
CA LYS A 183 -2.80 4.64 2.73
C LYS A 183 -3.82 5.36 1.86
N THR A 184 -5.10 5.22 2.15
CA THR A 184 -6.15 5.90 1.38
C THR A 184 -6.00 7.42 1.44
N VAL A 185 -5.77 7.98 2.62
CA VAL A 185 -5.63 9.45 2.74
C VAL A 185 -4.38 9.98 2.03
N ARG A 186 -3.28 9.22 1.99
CA ARG A 186 -2.00 9.69 1.42
C ARG A 186 -1.72 9.29 -0.01
N TRP A 187 -2.24 8.16 -0.47
CA TRP A 187 -2.06 7.66 -1.84
C TRP A 187 -3.29 7.94 -2.69
N ASP A 188 -4.50 7.72 -2.17
CA ASP A 188 -5.69 7.85 -3.01
C ASP A 188 -6.04 9.31 -3.33
N THR A 189 -5.50 10.26 -2.58
CA THR A 189 -5.61 11.71 -2.81
C THR A 189 -4.54 12.27 -3.75
N VAL A 190 -3.64 11.41 -4.25
CA VAL A 190 -2.62 11.77 -5.24
C VAL A 190 -3.11 11.39 -6.63
N ASP A 191 -3.44 12.40 -7.42
CA ASP A 191 -3.97 12.20 -8.77
C ASP A 191 -2.93 12.35 -9.88
N GLN A 192 -1.75 12.91 -9.55
CA GLN A 192 -0.69 13.18 -10.53
C GLN A 192 0.68 12.86 -9.93
N ILE A 193 1.62 12.45 -10.79
CA ILE A 193 3.01 12.28 -10.40
C ILE A 193 3.62 13.63 -9.95
N PRO A 194 4.53 13.65 -8.95
CA PRO A 194 5.16 14.88 -8.51
C PRO A 194 5.87 15.61 -9.67
N PRO A 195 5.76 16.95 -9.75
CA PRO A 195 6.35 17.71 -10.84
C PRO A 195 7.88 17.56 -10.88
N LEU A 196 8.39 17.34 -12.10
CA LEU A 196 9.80 17.14 -12.37
C LEU A 196 10.50 18.46 -12.67
N ASP A 197 11.78 18.55 -12.32
CA ASP A 197 12.68 19.62 -12.70
C ASP A 197 13.30 19.37 -14.09
N SER A 198 14.13 20.31 -14.55
CA SER A 198 14.82 20.22 -15.86
C SER A 198 15.76 19.01 -15.99
N SER A 199 16.13 18.36 -14.89
CA SER A 199 16.97 17.17 -14.85
C SER A 199 16.18 15.87 -14.72
N GLY A 200 14.84 15.95 -14.76
CA GLY A 200 13.94 14.79 -14.61
C GLY A 200 13.76 14.32 -13.17
N ARG A 201 14.17 15.12 -12.17
CA ARG A 201 14.05 14.79 -10.75
C ARG A 201 12.88 15.51 -10.11
N THR A 202 12.31 14.93 -9.06
CA THR A 202 11.24 15.61 -8.32
C THR A 202 11.81 16.75 -7.47
N ARG A 203 10.97 17.74 -7.14
CA ARG A 203 11.34 18.82 -6.19
C ARG A 203 11.22 18.40 -4.72
N LEU A 204 10.87 17.14 -4.47
CA LEU A 204 10.65 16.58 -3.14
C LEU A 204 11.98 16.33 -2.43
N VAL A 205 12.01 16.62 -1.12
CA VAL A 205 13.19 16.40 -0.29
C VAL A 205 13.25 14.92 0.08
N PRO A 206 14.42 14.26 -0.02
CA PRO A 206 14.56 12.86 0.33
C PRO A 206 14.27 12.62 1.83
N PRO A 207 13.89 11.39 2.19
CA PRO A 207 13.83 10.95 3.58
C PRO A 207 15.15 11.19 4.30
N LYS A 208 15.09 11.48 5.61
CA LYS A 208 16.28 11.69 6.43
C LYS A 208 17.20 10.47 6.37
N ALA A 209 18.50 10.70 6.25
CA ALA A 209 19.50 9.62 6.18
C ALA A 209 19.47 8.70 7.42
N GLU A 210 19.11 9.25 8.59
CA GLU A 210 18.94 8.50 9.84
C GLU A 210 17.82 7.45 9.74
N TYR A 211 16.72 7.74 9.04
CA TYR A 211 15.61 6.79 8.85
C TYR A 211 16.06 5.58 8.03
N ARG A 212 16.79 5.82 6.93
CA ARG A 212 17.40 4.75 6.12
C ARG A 212 18.34 3.87 6.96
N ALA A 213 19.19 4.49 7.78
CA ALA A 213 20.10 3.75 8.66
C ALA A 213 19.36 2.91 9.71
N GLN A 214 18.28 3.45 10.30
CA GLN A 214 17.45 2.76 11.29
C GLN A 214 16.75 1.53 10.71
N LEU A 215 16.07 1.66 9.55
CA LEU A 215 15.38 0.55 8.90
C LEU A 215 16.36 -0.57 8.52
N LYS A 216 17.50 -0.21 7.92
CA LYS A 216 18.55 -1.18 7.57
C LYS A 216 19.08 -1.91 8.80
N ARG A 217 19.27 -1.21 9.92
CA ARG A 217 19.70 -1.81 11.19
C ARG A 217 18.66 -2.82 11.70
N LEU A 218 17.38 -2.44 11.75
CA LEU A 218 16.29 -3.30 12.23
C LEU A 218 16.14 -4.56 11.37
N TYR A 219 16.24 -4.40 10.05
CA TYR A 219 16.23 -5.51 9.09
C TYR A 219 17.40 -6.48 9.33
N LEU A 220 18.64 -5.98 9.47
CA LEU A 220 19.81 -6.82 9.75
C LEU A 220 19.72 -7.53 11.10
N GLN A 221 19.09 -6.89 12.09
CA GLN A 221 18.84 -7.47 13.41
C GLN A 221 17.67 -8.46 13.42
N LYS A 222 16.92 -8.59 12.31
CA LYS A 222 15.70 -9.40 12.21
C LYS A 222 14.63 -9.02 13.24
N ASN A 223 14.59 -7.74 13.62
CA ASN A 223 13.57 -7.21 14.52
C ASN A 223 12.35 -6.78 13.71
N TRP A 224 11.53 -7.76 13.31
CA TRP A 224 10.47 -7.59 12.32
C TRP A 224 9.31 -6.74 12.82
N THR A 225 8.89 -6.88 14.07
CA THR A 225 7.76 -6.10 14.63
C THR A 225 8.10 -4.62 14.71
N GLU A 226 9.29 -4.29 15.25
CA GLU A 226 9.73 -2.90 15.33
C GLU A 226 9.99 -2.33 13.93
N LEU A 227 10.45 -3.14 12.97
CA LEU A 227 10.58 -2.72 11.57
C LEU A 227 9.24 -2.29 10.97
N VAL A 228 8.17 -3.07 11.21
CA VAL A 228 6.81 -2.75 10.73
C VAL A 228 6.29 -1.46 11.36
N GLU A 229 6.45 -1.30 12.68
CA GLU A 229 6.02 -0.11 13.41
C GLU A 229 6.74 1.15 12.92
N GLN A 230 8.07 1.10 12.85
CA GLN A 230 8.88 2.23 12.41
C GLN A 230 8.61 2.61 10.96
N ALA A 231 8.47 1.63 10.05
CA ALA A 231 8.15 1.91 8.66
C ALA A 231 6.74 2.52 8.51
N SER A 232 5.76 2.09 9.31
CA SER A 232 4.41 2.66 9.34
C SER A 232 4.40 4.11 9.85
N GLN A 233 5.19 4.39 10.90
CA GLN A 233 5.36 5.74 11.42
C GLN A 233 6.04 6.67 10.40
N MET A 234 7.15 6.22 9.81
CA MET A 234 7.89 7.00 8.81
C MET A 234 7.03 7.32 7.59
N PHE A 235 6.14 6.41 7.17
CA PHE A 235 5.18 6.64 6.07
C PHE A 235 4.24 7.82 6.35
N CYS A 236 3.94 8.10 7.62
CA CYS A 236 3.08 9.20 8.04
C CYS A 236 3.80 10.57 8.03
N GLU A 237 5.10 10.63 7.82
CA GLU A 237 5.89 11.86 7.92
C GLU A 237 6.24 12.46 6.55
N GLY A 238 6.32 13.79 6.47
CA GLY A 238 6.89 14.46 5.31
C GLY A 238 6.17 14.11 4.03
N VAL A 239 6.97 13.80 3.01
CA VAL A 239 6.63 13.25 1.69
C VAL A 239 6.99 11.76 1.59
N ASN A 240 7.22 11.09 2.73
CA ASN A 240 7.74 9.72 2.76
C ASN A 240 6.75 8.68 2.21
N HIS A 241 5.50 9.03 1.95
CA HIS A 241 4.56 8.14 1.27
C HIS A 241 4.95 7.84 -0.17
N PHE A 242 5.84 8.64 -0.79
CA PHE A 242 6.49 8.32 -2.06
C PHE A 242 7.76 7.47 -1.90
N TRP A 243 8.22 7.21 -0.68
CA TRP A 243 9.37 6.36 -0.44
C TRP A 243 8.97 4.89 -0.52
N LEU A 244 9.19 4.29 -1.68
CA LEU A 244 8.72 2.93 -1.99
C LEU A 244 9.50 1.86 -1.23
N ASP A 245 10.76 2.11 -0.84
CA ASP A 245 11.52 1.16 0.00
C ASP A 245 10.81 0.90 1.35
N LEU A 246 10.02 1.85 1.87
CA LEU A 246 9.22 1.61 3.07
C LEU A 246 8.24 0.45 2.87
N GLN A 247 7.69 0.30 1.66
CA GLN A 247 6.76 -0.78 1.35
C GLN A 247 7.47 -2.12 1.32
N TRP A 248 8.69 -2.14 0.79
CA TRP A 248 9.54 -3.32 0.83
C TRP A 248 9.87 -3.72 2.28
N TYR A 249 10.29 -2.76 3.13
CA TYR A 249 10.56 -3.03 4.53
C TYR A 249 9.32 -3.49 5.31
N LEU A 250 8.15 -2.89 5.04
CA LEU A 250 6.87 -3.33 5.60
C LEU A 250 6.56 -4.76 5.19
N TRP A 251 6.66 -5.07 3.90
CA TRP A 251 6.41 -6.42 3.38
C TRP A 251 7.36 -7.45 3.99
N GLN A 252 8.66 -7.14 4.09
CA GLN A 252 9.66 -7.98 4.76
C GLN A 252 9.32 -8.21 6.23
N GLY A 253 8.98 -7.13 6.95
CA GLY A 253 8.62 -7.20 8.36
C GLY A 253 7.37 -8.08 8.59
N LEU A 254 6.31 -7.85 7.82
CA LEU A 254 5.08 -8.64 7.92
C LEU A 254 5.31 -10.12 7.56
N SER A 255 6.04 -10.38 6.48
CA SER A 255 6.30 -11.75 6.00
C SER A 255 7.12 -12.59 6.98
N HIS A 256 7.99 -11.94 7.77
CA HIS A 256 8.88 -12.64 8.69
C HIS A 256 8.48 -12.54 10.17
N ALA A 257 7.54 -11.65 10.53
CA ALA A 257 7.03 -11.55 11.90
C ALA A 257 6.11 -12.74 12.30
N GLY A 258 5.55 -13.47 11.32
CA GLY A 258 4.64 -14.59 11.53
C GLY A 258 3.24 -14.15 11.97
N HIS A 259 2.38 -15.11 12.33
CA HIS A 259 0.97 -14.84 12.64
C HIS A 259 0.80 -13.84 13.80
N PRO A 260 -0.10 -12.84 13.68
CA PRO A 260 -1.07 -12.59 12.60
C PRO A 260 -0.56 -11.66 11.48
N TRP A 261 0.71 -11.27 11.49
CA TRP A 261 1.26 -10.24 10.61
C TRP A 261 1.43 -10.71 9.16
N ASP A 262 1.79 -11.98 8.99
CA ASP A 262 1.95 -12.65 7.69
C ASP A 262 0.67 -12.59 6.84
N ALA A 263 -0.50 -12.68 7.47
CA ALA A 263 -1.81 -12.58 6.83
C ALA A 263 -2.05 -11.23 6.11
N TRP A 264 -1.30 -10.18 6.44
CA TRP A 264 -1.48 -8.85 5.87
C TRP A 264 -0.45 -8.48 4.80
N THR A 265 0.47 -9.39 4.48
CA THR A 265 1.53 -9.17 3.48
C THR A 265 0.97 -8.81 2.10
N ASP A 266 -0.07 -9.52 1.65
CA ASP A 266 -0.73 -9.27 0.37
C ASP A 266 -1.41 -7.92 0.29
N SER A 267 -1.87 -7.37 1.43
CA SER A 267 -2.49 -6.04 1.47
C SER A 267 -1.49 -4.95 1.04
N VAL A 268 -0.21 -5.07 1.45
CA VAL A 268 0.85 -4.13 1.05
C VAL A 268 1.11 -4.22 -0.46
N LEU A 269 1.11 -5.43 -1.01
CA LEU A 269 1.30 -5.65 -2.46
C LEU A 269 0.15 -5.06 -3.27
N LEU A 270 -1.10 -5.32 -2.86
CA LEU A 270 -2.30 -4.83 -3.52
C LEU A 270 -2.38 -3.30 -3.49
N ASP A 271 -2.08 -2.68 -2.35
CA ASP A 271 -2.09 -1.23 -2.23
C ASP A 271 -1.02 -0.57 -3.09
N LEU A 272 0.19 -1.12 -3.12
CA LEU A 272 1.26 -0.59 -3.96
C LEU A 272 0.94 -0.79 -5.45
N ARG A 273 0.35 -1.93 -5.83
CA ARG A 273 -0.10 -2.19 -7.20
C ARG A 273 -1.13 -1.16 -7.64
N LEU A 274 -2.14 -0.89 -6.81
CA LEU A 274 -3.17 0.11 -7.11
C LEU A 274 -2.56 1.50 -7.35
N LEU A 275 -1.61 1.90 -6.51
CA LEU A 275 -0.90 3.17 -6.67
C LEU A 275 -0.15 3.24 -8.01
N LEU A 276 0.66 2.22 -8.33
CA LEU A 276 1.50 2.22 -9.54
C LEU A 276 0.67 2.10 -10.83
N GLN A 277 -0.50 1.43 -10.77
CA GLN A 277 -1.44 1.41 -11.89
C GLN A 277 -2.08 2.79 -12.14
N ARG A 278 -2.40 3.52 -11.07
CA ARG A 278 -2.95 4.89 -11.17
C ARG A 278 -1.91 5.91 -11.60
N LEU A 279 -0.67 5.76 -11.15
CA LEU A 279 0.45 6.67 -11.40
C LEU A 279 1.63 5.93 -12.05
N PRO A 280 1.52 5.56 -13.34
CA PRO A 280 2.59 4.82 -14.02
C PRO A 280 3.91 5.58 -14.06
N GLY A 281 5.02 4.89 -13.79
CA GLY A 281 6.37 5.46 -13.83
C GLY A 281 6.79 6.15 -12.54
N LEU A 282 5.94 6.15 -11.49
CA LEU A 282 6.28 6.67 -10.16
C LEU A 282 7.48 5.95 -9.56
N GLU A 283 7.60 4.64 -9.80
CA GLU A 283 8.69 3.77 -9.35
C GLU A 283 10.06 4.14 -9.95
N GLY A 284 10.07 4.82 -11.10
CA GLY A 284 11.29 5.31 -11.76
C GLY A 284 11.71 6.73 -11.37
N LEU A 285 10.98 7.39 -10.47
CA LEU A 285 11.27 8.77 -10.08
C LEU A 285 12.35 8.85 -8.99
N ALA A 286 12.93 10.05 -8.87
CA ALA A 286 13.98 10.37 -7.91
C ALA A 286 13.67 11.63 -7.10
N TRP A 287 14.20 11.69 -5.88
CA TRP A 287 14.19 12.88 -5.03
C TRP A 287 15.05 14.00 -5.64
N ASN A 288 15.00 15.20 -5.04
CA ASN A 288 15.77 16.35 -5.53
C ASN A 288 17.30 16.15 -5.50
N ASP A 289 17.80 15.29 -4.61
CA ASP A 289 19.22 14.92 -4.53
C ASP A 289 19.63 13.88 -5.58
N GLY A 290 18.66 13.31 -6.29
CA GLY A 290 18.85 12.26 -7.30
C GLY A 290 18.80 10.84 -6.74
N THR A 291 18.62 10.64 -5.43
CA THR A 291 18.35 9.30 -4.89
C THR A 291 16.99 8.81 -5.42
N PRO A 292 16.81 7.53 -5.76
CA PRO A 292 15.54 7.05 -6.32
C PRO A 292 14.47 6.87 -5.22
N PHE A 293 13.20 6.82 -5.63
CA PHE A 293 12.08 6.48 -4.73
C PHE A 293 12.08 5.01 -4.32
N ALA A 294 12.53 4.13 -5.22
CA ALA A 294 12.78 2.72 -5.01
C ALA A 294 14.27 2.41 -5.32
N ASP A 295 14.98 1.78 -4.39
CA ASP A 295 16.31 1.26 -4.66
C ASP A 295 16.27 0.04 -5.60
N GLU A 296 17.44 -0.47 -6.01
CA GLU A 296 17.53 -1.58 -6.95
C GLU A 296 16.81 -2.84 -6.44
N VAL A 297 16.89 -3.11 -5.13
CA VAL A 297 16.25 -4.26 -4.49
C VAL A 297 14.73 -4.10 -4.50
N THR A 298 14.24 -2.91 -4.14
CA THR A 298 12.82 -2.57 -4.13
C THR A 298 12.26 -2.57 -5.55
N THR A 299 13.01 -2.08 -6.53
CA THR A 299 12.60 -2.10 -7.95
C THR A 299 12.46 -3.52 -8.48
N ALA A 300 13.43 -4.40 -8.17
CA ALA A 300 13.34 -5.81 -8.52
C ALA A 300 12.15 -6.50 -7.84
N TRP A 301 11.90 -6.21 -6.56
CA TRP A 301 10.75 -6.72 -5.82
C TRP A 301 9.41 -6.23 -6.38
N ILE A 302 9.31 -4.95 -6.77
CA ILE A 302 8.12 -4.41 -7.44
C ILE A 302 7.86 -5.16 -8.74
N ALA A 303 8.90 -5.34 -9.56
CA ALA A 303 8.78 -6.06 -10.83
C ALA A 303 8.34 -7.53 -10.64
N GLU A 304 8.85 -8.21 -9.61
CA GLU A 304 8.54 -9.61 -9.33
C GLU A 304 7.17 -9.80 -8.65
N LYS A 305 6.84 -9.04 -7.60
CA LYS A 305 5.69 -9.33 -6.72
C LYS A 305 4.50 -8.39 -6.92
N VAL A 306 4.76 -7.14 -7.30
CA VAL A 306 3.71 -6.12 -7.43
C VAL A 306 3.17 -6.10 -8.86
N ASN A 307 4.04 -6.24 -9.87
CA ASN A 307 3.61 -6.21 -11.27
C ASN A 307 3.13 -7.56 -11.81
N GLU A 308 3.29 -8.66 -11.07
CA GLU A 308 2.62 -9.92 -11.41
C GLU A 308 1.09 -9.73 -11.39
N GLU A 309 0.46 -9.87 -12.56
CA GLU A 309 -0.98 -9.69 -12.80
C GLU A 309 -1.85 -10.74 -12.06
N GLY A 310 -1.24 -11.78 -11.50
CA GLY A 310 -1.92 -12.93 -10.87
C GLY A 310 -2.73 -12.62 -9.61
N LEU A 311 -2.70 -11.38 -9.10
CA LEU A 311 -3.41 -10.99 -7.87
C LEU A 311 -4.62 -10.08 -8.10
N LEU A 312 -4.92 -9.66 -9.33
CA LEU A 312 -6.09 -8.80 -9.63
C LEU A 312 -7.30 -9.54 -10.19
N TYR A 313 -7.11 -10.77 -10.69
CA TYR A 313 -8.18 -11.68 -11.07
C TYR A 313 -7.77 -13.11 -10.73
N GLY A 314 -7.79 -13.43 -9.43
CA GLY A 314 -8.31 -14.74 -9.05
C GLY A 314 -9.81 -14.69 -9.33
N ASP A 315 -10.19 -15.01 -10.56
CA ASP A 315 -11.59 -15.29 -10.90
C ASP A 315 -11.97 -16.62 -10.23
N GLU A 316 -12.07 -16.61 -8.91
CA GLU A 316 -13.14 -17.34 -8.27
C GLU A 316 -14.24 -16.33 -8.06
N PRO A 317 -15.34 -16.38 -8.84
CA PRO A 317 -16.54 -15.66 -8.45
C PRO A 317 -16.81 -16.01 -6.99
N ALA A 318 -17.09 -14.99 -6.18
CA ALA A 318 -17.62 -15.14 -4.83
C ALA A 318 -18.97 -15.88 -4.91
N THR A 319 -18.89 -17.18 -5.12
CA THR A 319 -19.92 -18.12 -4.75
C THR A 319 -19.99 -18.01 -3.24
N VAL A 320 -21.21 -17.79 -2.76
CA VAL A 320 -21.53 -17.95 -1.34
C VAL A 320 -20.89 -19.25 -0.90
N VAL A 321 -19.83 -19.14 -0.09
CA VAL A 321 -18.98 -20.24 0.30
C VAL A 321 -19.85 -21.21 1.10
N ASN A 322 -20.39 -22.22 0.42
CA ASN A 322 -20.71 -23.47 1.05
C ASN A 322 -19.36 -24.14 1.29
N SER A 323 -18.73 -23.76 2.40
CA SER A 323 -17.37 -24.08 2.85
C SER A 323 -17.19 -25.56 3.21
N GLN A 324 -17.56 -26.46 2.31
CA GLN A 324 -17.48 -27.90 2.50
C GLN A 324 -16.89 -28.66 1.31
N SER A 325 -16.71 -28.03 0.14
CA SER A 325 -16.21 -28.74 -1.05
C SER A 325 -14.69 -28.89 -1.10
N ASP A 326 -13.93 -27.86 -0.73
CA ASP A 326 -12.47 -27.84 -0.94
C ASP A 326 -11.65 -28.26 0.28
N ASP A 327 -12.29 -28.35 1.44
CA ASP A 327 -11.64 -28.70 2.71
C ASP A 327 -11.20 -30.17 2.77
N VAL A 328 -11.81 -31.04 1.96
CA VAL A 328 -11.57 -32.49 2.04
C VAL A 328 -10.22 -32.87 1.46
N LEU A 329 -9.92 -32.43 0.23
CA LEU A 329 -8.68 -32.84 -0.46
C LEU A 329 -7.42 -32.28 0.21
N LEU A 330 -7.55 -31.19 0.98
CA LEU A 330 -6.48 -30.64 1.82
C LEU A 330 -6.04 -31.60 2.94
N LEU A 331 -6.90 -32.54 3.34
CA LEU A 331 -6.57 -33.58 4.33
C LEU A 331 -5.55 -34.61 3.82
N GLU A 332 -5.17 -34.57 2.53
CA GLU A 332 -4.18 -35.49 1.98
C GLU A 332 -2.83 -35.39 2.71
N SER A 333 -2.33 -34.17 2.96
CA SER A 333 -1.06 -33.98 3.66
C SER A 333 -1.10 -34.56 5.09
N GLU A 334 -2.16 -34.27 5.84
CA GLU A 334 -2.37 -34.80 7.20
C GLU A 334 -2.51 -36.33 7.21
N ALA A 335 -3.22 -36.90 6.23
CA ALA A 335 -3.36 -38.34 6.10
C ALA A 335 -2.03 -39.04 5.80
N MET A 336 -1.18 -38.41 4.97
CA MET A 336 0.16 -38.92 4.67
C MET A 336 1.08 -38.79 5.89
N GLU A 337 1.08 -37.66 6.59
CA GLU A 337 1.85 -37.49 7.83
C GLU A 337 1.48 -38.55 8.87
N LYS A 338 0.19 -38.83 9.01
CA LYS A 338 -0.29 -39.87 9.93
C LYS A 338 0.10 -41.28 9.47
N GLY A 339 0.08 -41.54 8.17
CA GLY A 339 0.53 -42.80 7.61
C GLY A 339 2.03 -43.04 7.84
N ASP A 340 2.83 -41.99 7.76
CA ASP A 340 4.28 -42.04 7.99
C ASP A 340 4.63 -42.24 9.47
N ALA A 341 3.82 -41.67 10.37
CA ALA A 341 4.03 -41.77 11.81
C ALA A 341 3.48 -43.09 12.42
N GLU A 342 2.27 -43.49 12.04
CA GLU A 342 1.50 -44.56 12.71
C GLU A 342 1.17 -45.75 11.81
N GLY A 343 1.48 -45.66 10.51
CA GLY A 343 1.22 -46.70 9.51
C GLY A 343 -0.06 -46.45 8.69
N PRO A 344 -0.19 -47.12 7.52
CA PRO A 344 -1.28 -46.89 6.59
C PRO A 344 -2.66 -47.22 7.16
N GLU A 345 -2.76 -48.20 8.06
CA GLU A 345 -4.02 -48.55 8.72
C GLU A 345 -4.54 -47.40 9.62
N ALA A 346 -3.63 -46.67 10.29
CA ALA A 346 -3.99 -45.54 11.15
C ALA A 346 -4.46 -44.33 10.34
N ALA A 347 -3.83 -44.06 9.19
CA ALA A 347 -4.25 -43.01 8.25
C ALA A 347 -5.66 -43.30 7.68
N LEU A 348 -5.91 -44.54 7.26
CA LEU A 348 -7.22 -44.95 6.74
C LEU A 348 -8.32 -44.88 7.80
N ALA A 349 -8.04 -45.35 9.02
CA ALA A 349 -8.98 -45.25 10.14
C ALA A 349 -9.28 -43.79 10.52
N TRP A 350 -8.26 -42.93 10.45
CA TRP A 350 -8.43 -41.49 10.68
C TRP A 350 -9.30 -40.82 9.62
N LEU A 351 -9.06 -41.10 8.33
CA LEU A 351 -9.92 -40.62 7.25
C LEU A 351 -11.37 -41.12 7.40
N GLN A 352 -11.56 -42.37 7.81
CA GLN A 352 -12.88 -42.97 8.01
C GLN A 352 -13.65 -42.39 9.21
N SER A 353 -12.95 -41.82 10.20
CA SER A 353 -13.54 -41.26 11.42
C SER A 353 -13.80 -39.74 11.34
N ARG A 354 -13.57 -39.12 10.17
CA ARG A 354 -13.81 -37.69 9.97
C ARG A 354 -15.30 -37.34 10.15
N PRO A 355 -15.62 -36.30 10.93
CA PRO A 355 -16.98 -35.75 10.98
C PRO A 355 -17.30 -35.05 9.65
N GLY A 356 -18.58 -35.03 9.24
CA GLY A 356 -19.01 -34.34 8.01
C GLY A 356 -19.28 -35.21 6.79
N MET A 357 -19.48 -36.53 6.95
CA MET A 357 -19.92 -37.45 5.87
C MET A 357 -21.38 -37.22 5.38
N ASP A 358 -21.89 -36.00 5.51
CA ASP A 358 -23.30 -35.68 5.33
C ASP A 358 -23.69 -35.59 3.85
N THR A 359 -22.73 -35.33 2.95
CA THR A 359 -22.98 -35.26 1.51
C THR A 359 -22.41 -36.48 0.76
N PRO A 360 -23.09 -36.97 -0.29
CA PRO A 360 -22.56 -38.00 -1.18
C PRO A 360 -21.20 -37.65 -1.80
N ARG A 361 -20.97 -36.37 -2.13
CA ARG A 361 -19.70 -35.85 -2.66
C ARG A 361 -18.58 -35.95 -1.63
N HIS A 362 -18.79 -35.49 -0.40
CA HIS A 362 -17.78 -35.55 0.66
C HIS A 362 -17.34 -36.99 0.94
N ARG A 363 -18.30 -37.94 0.98
CA ARG A 363 -17.99 -39.38 1.12
C ARG A 363 -17.17 -39.93 -0.05
N TRP A 364 -17.44 -39.47 -1.27
CA TRP A 364 -16.67 -39.85 -2.46
C TRP A 364 -15.23 -39.32 -2.39
N LEU A 365 -15.03 -38.06 -1.98
CA LEU A 365 -13.70 -37.45 -1.84
C LEU A 365 -12.86 -38.11 -0.72
N ILE A 366 -13.44 -38.41 0.44
CA ILE A 366 -12.74 -39.16 1.50
C ILE A 366 -12.28 -40.52 1.00
N ARG A 367 -13.11 -41.24 0.23
CA ARG A 367 -12.72 -42.52 -0.36
C ARG A 367 -11.63 -42.39 -1.42
N LEU A 368 -11.61 -41.29 -2.19
CA LEU A 368 -10.49 -40.98 -3.09
C LEU A 368 -9.19 -40.79 -2.32
N LEU A 369 -9.19 -40.06 -1.19
CA LEU A 369 -8.01 -39.92 -0.34
C LEU A 369 -7.54 -41.25 0.23
N MET A 370 -8.47 -42.10 0.68
CA MET A 370 -8.14 -43.45 1.12
C MET A 370 -7.47 -44.26 -0.01
N ALA A 371 -7.90 -44.10 -1.25
CA ALA A 371 -7.27 -44.73 -2.40
C ALA A 371 -5.86 -44.19 -2.68
N ARG A 372 -5.64 -42.87 -2.57
CA ARG A 372 -4.31 -42.23 -2.71
C ARG A 372 -3.34 -42.71 -1.65
N VAL A 373 -3.77 -42.75 -0.38
CA VAL A 373 -2.99 -43.29 0.74
C VAL A 373 -2.65 -44.78 0.49
N ALA A 374 -3.64 -45.60 0.10
CA ALA A 374 -3.41 -47.00 -0.19
C ALA A 374 -2.42 -47.22 -1.36
N GLU A 375 -2.49 -46.40 -2.42
CA GLU A 375 -1.52 -46.42 -3.52
C GLU A 375 -0.11 -46.06 -3.03
N GLN A 376 0.03 -44.99 -2.24
CA GLN A 376 1.31 -44.49 -1.75
C GLN A 376 2.05 -45.49 -0.85
N TYR A 377 1.34 -46.17 0.05
CA TYR A 377 1.91 -47.21 0.92
C TYR A 377 1.97 -48.61 0.28
N GLY A 378 1.76 -48.72 -1.04
CA GLY A 378 1.92 -49.97 -1.80
C GLY A 378 0.82 -51.01 -1.57
N ARG A 379 -0.33 -50.64 -0.98
CA ARG A 379 -1.52 -51.49 -0.82
C ARG A 379 -2.34 -51.52 -2.11
N ASN A 380 -1.71 -51.91 -3.21
CA ASN A 380 -2.24 -51.78 -4.58
C ASN A 380 -3.58 -52.47 -4.83
N ASP A 381 -3.82 -53.66 -4.26
CA ASP A 381 -5.10 -54.35 -4.43
C ASP A 381 -6.25 -53.60 -3.72
N MET A 382 -5.99 -52.99 -2.57
CA MET A 382 -6.98 -52.16 -1.88
C MET A 382 -7.28 -50.88 -2.66
N ALA A 383 -6.23 -50.21 -3.16
CA ALA A 383 -6.39 -49.03 -4.02
C ALA A 383 -7.21 -49.35 -5.28
N LEU A 384 -6.97 -50.50 -5.93
CA LEU A 384 -7.77 -50.96 -7.07
C LEU A 384 -9.26 -51.11 -6.74
N HIS A 385 -9.59 -51.70 -5.59
CA HIS A 385 -10.99 -51.86 -5.18
C HIS A 385 -11.66 -50.52 -4.86
N LEU A 386 -10.96 -49.61 -4.16
CA LEU A 386 -11.48 -48.28 -3.86
C LEU A 386 -11.71 -47.45 -5.13
N LEU A 387 -10.74 -47.41 -6.04
CA LEU A 387 -10.86 -46.71 -7.33
C LEU A 387 -11.96 -47.31 -8.23
N GLY A 388 -12.14 -48.64 -8.19
CA GLY A 388 -13.24 -49.32 -8.86
C GLY A 388 -14.61 -48.85 -8.36
N GLU A 389 -14.78 -48.78 -7.02
CA GLU A 389 -16.02 -48.29 -6.41
C GLU A 389 -16.30 -46.82 -6.76
N LEU A 390 -15.27 -45.97 -6.72
CA LEU A 390 -15.36 -44.56 -7.11
C LEU A 390 -15.78 -44.40 -8.57
N THR A 391 -15.28 -45.24 -9.46
CA THR A 391 -15.68 -45.25 -10.88
C THR A 391 -17.16 -45.63 -11.04
N THR A 392 -17.64 -46.63 -10.29
CA THR A 392 -19.04 -47.07 -10.38
C THR A 392 -20.05 -46.11 -9.75
N SER A 393 -19.62 -45.35 -8.74
CA SER A 393 -20.47 -44.37 -8.04
C SER A 393 -20.47 -43.00 -8.72
N ALA A 394 -19.49 -42.69 -9.58
CA ALA A 394 -19.37 -41.39 -10.24
C ALA A 394 -20.59 -40.96 -11.08
N PRO A 395 -21.27 -41.84 -11.85
CA PRO A 395 -22.47 -41.45 -12.60
C PRO A 395 -23.64 -41.03 -11.71
N GLN A 396 -23.70 -41.54 -10.47
CA GLN A 396 -24.76 -41.18 -9.51
C GLN A 396 -24.59 -39.75 -8.96
N LEU A 397 -23.40 -39.18 -9.10
CA LEU A 397 -23.03 -37.84 -8.66
C LEU A 397 -22.90 -36.86 -9.82
N THR A 398 -23.19 -37.27 -11.06
CA THR A 398 -23.01 -36.46 -12.28
C THR A 398 -21.60 -35.87 -12.43
N LEU A 399 -20.56 -36.52 -11.86
CA LEU A 399 -19.18 -36.00 -11.82
C LEU A 399 -18.60 -35.69 -13.20
N GLU A 400 -19.10 -36.38 -14.24
CA GLU A 400 -18.74 -36.15 -15.64
C GLU A 400 -19.05 -34.71 -16.09
N ASP A 401 -20.12 -34.10 -15.56
CA ASP A 401 -20.60 -32.79 -15.99
C ASP A 401 -19.93 -31.61 -15.25
N TRP A 402 -19.41 -31.82 -14.05
CA TRP A 402 -18.96 -30.72 -13.18
C TRP A 402 -17.58 -30.92 -12.51
N GLU A 403 -17.03 -32.14 -12.45
CA GLU A 403 -15.66 -32.41 -11.95
C GLU A 403 -14.91 -33.49 -12.80
N PRO A 404 -14.82 -33.31 -14.15
CA PRO A 404 -14.23 -34.32 -15.03
C PRO A 404 -12.76 -34.64 -14.72
N ALA A 405 -12.03 -33.70 -14.12
CA ALA A 405 -10.63 -33.87 -13.76
C ALA A 405 -10.40 -34.93 -12.66
N LEU A 406 -11.29 -35.02 -11.66
CA LEU A 406 -11.19 -36.04 -10.61
C LEU A 406 -11.54 -37.43 -11.13
N LEU A 407 -12.53 -37.51 -12.03
CA LEU A 407 -12.87 -38.77 -12.69
C LEU A 407 -11.71 -39.27 -13.57
N PHE A 408 -11.07 -38.36 -14.30
CA PHE A 408 -9.86 -38.66 -15.06
C PHE A 408 -8.76 -39.20 -14.14
N GLU A 409 -8.53 -38.58 -12.98
CA GLU A 409 -7.54 -39.06 -12.01
C GLU A 409 -7.84 -40.48 -11.53
N VAL A 410 -9.08 -40.76 -11.13
CA VAL A 410 -9.49 -42.08 -10.64
C VAL A 410 -9.24 -43.16 -11.71
N GLN A 411 -9.65 -42.90 -12.95
CA GLN A 411 -9.46 -43.83 -14.06
C GLN A 411 -7.98 -44.01 -14.41
N ALA A 412 -7.19 -42.93 -14.42
CA ALA A 412 -5.77 -42.97 -14.72
C ALA A 412 -4.98 -43.75 -13.66
N ARG A 413 -5.26 -43.52 -12.37
CA ARG A 413 -4.64 -44.27 -11.27
C ARG A 413 -5.00 -45.75 -11.32
N ARG A 414 -6.27 -46.07 -11.60
CA ARG A 414 -6.71 -47.46 -11.77
C ARG A 414 -6.00 -48.13 -12.95
N LEU A 415 -5.90 -47.46 -14.09
CA LEU A 415 -5.18 -47.97 -15.27
C LEU A 415 -3.70 -48.23 -14.95
N LYS A 416 -3.03 -47.32 -14.23
CA LYS A 416 -1.64 -47.50 -13.78
C LYS A 416 -1.47 -48.74 -12.90
N LEU A 417 -2.37 -48.95 -11.93
CA LEU A 417 -2.32 -50.13 -11.05
C LEU A 417 -2.63 -51.44 -11.79
N LEU A 418 -3.57 -51.41 -12.76
CA LEU A 418 -3.84 -52.57 -13.62
C LEU A 418 -2.66 -52.92 -14.53
N ARG A 419 -1.98 -51.92 -15.11
CA ARG A 419 -0.73 -52.12 -15.87
C ARG A 419 0.35 -52.77 -15.00
N LEU A 420 0.51 -52.30 -13.77
CA LEU A 420 1.45 -52.89 -12.81
C LEU A 420 1.11 -54.35 -12.49
N LYS A 421 -0.18 -54.70 -12.39
CA LYS A 421 -0.64 -56.07 -12.13
C LYS A 421 -0.50 -56.97 -13.36
N ALA A 422 -0.83 -56.46 -14.55
CA ALA A 422 -0.65 -57.15 -15.83
C ALA A 422 0.82 -57.48 -16.12
N GLY A 423 1.76 -56.66 -15.66
CA GLY A 423 3.20 -56.93 -15.77
C GLY A 423 3.70 -58.12 -14.95
N ARG A 424 2.89 -58.70 -14.05
CA ARG A 424 3.30 -59.81 -13.17
C ARG A 424 3.08 -61.19 -13.78
N SER A 425 2.11 -61.37 -14.67
CA SER A 425 1.87 -62.65 -15.37
C SER A 425 1.17 -62.45 -16.72
N GLU A 426 1.52 -63.25 -17.73
CA GLU A 426 0.87 -63.21 -19.05
C GLU A 426 -0.62 -63.60 -18.98
N SER A 427 -0.99 -64.48 -18.04
CA SER A 427 -2.40 -64.80 -17.76
C SER A 427 -3.19 -63.62 -17.20
N ASP A 428 -2.58 -62.81 -16.33
CA ASP A 428 -3.22 -61.60 -15.79
C ASP A 428 -3.32 -60.51 -16.86
N LYS A 429 -2.29 -60.38 -17.71
CA LYS A 429 -2.32 -59.46 -18.85
C LYS A 429 -3.47 -59.76 -19.80
N ALA A 430 -3.65 -61.02 -20.20
CA ALA A 430 -4.77 -61.42 -21.06
C ALA A 430 -6.15 -61.19 -20.39
N ARG A 431 -6.25 -61.40 -19.06
CA ARG A 431 -7.48 -61.21 -18.30
C ARG A 431 -7.85 -59.73 -18.10
N LEU A 432 -6.87 -58.85 -17.87
CA LEU A 432 -7.08 -57.45 -17.52
C LEU A 432 -7.11 -56.51 -18.74
N MET A 433 -6.64 -56.98 -19.91
CA MET A 433 -6.60 -56.19 -21.15
C MET A 433 -7.94 -55.55 -21.53
N PRO A 434 -9.11 -56.25 -21.50
CA PRO A 434 -10.39 -55.62 -21.85
C PRO A 434 -10.79 -54.46 -20.91
N GLU A 435 -10.46 -54.59 -19.62
CA GLU A 435 -10.72 -53.56 -18.62
C GLU A 435 -9.82 -52.34 -18.81
N MET A 436 -8.54 -52.58 -19.14
CA MET A 436 -7.58 -51.53 -19.46
C MET A 436 -7.97 -50.75 -20.72
N ASP A 437 -8.44 -51.43 -21.77
CA ASP A 437 -8.90 -50.78 -23.00
C ASP A 437 -10.14 -49.92 -22.76
N THR A 438 -11.08 -50.41 -21.92
CA THR A 438 -12.28 -49.66 -21.54
C THR A 438 -11.92 -48.39 -20.76
N LEU A 439 -10.97 -48.47 -19.82
CA LEU A 439 -10.50 -47.31 -19.06
C LEU A 439 -9.76 -46.31 -19.95
N LEU A 440 -8.95 -46.78 -20.88
CA LEU A 440 -8.24 -45.91 -21.82
C LEU A 440 -9.22 -45.17 -22.76
N ALA A 441 -10.26 -45.85 -23.24
CA ALA A 441 -11.34 -45.21 -23.99
C ALA A 441 -12.08 -44.15 -23.16
N GLY A 442 -12.37 -44.43 -21.88
CA GLY A 442 -12.98 -43.48 -20.96
C GLY A 442 -12.12 -42.23 -20.73
N LEU A 443 -10.81 -42.41 -20.52
CA LEU A 443 -9.85 -41.32 -20.36
C LEU A 443 -9.78 -40.42 -21.60
N ILE A 444 -9.78 -41.01 -22.80
CA ILE A 444 -9.81 -40.25 -24.07
C ILE A 444 -11.12 -39.46 -24.22
N ALA A 445 -12.25 -40.03 -23.79
CA ALA A 445 -13.55 -39.35 -23.84
C ALA A 445 -13.62 -38.15 -22.89
N ILE A 446 -12.97 -38.22 -21.73
CA ILE A 446 -12.93 -37.13 -20.75
C ILE A 446 -11.96 -36.03 -21.19
N ASP A 447 -10.72 -36.38 -21.51
CA ASP A 447 -9.70 -35.42 -21.93
C ASP A 447 -8.69 -36.08 -22.88
N PRO A 448 -8.85 -35.90 -24.21
CA PRO A 448 -7.98 -36.54 -25.19
C PRO A 448 -6.54 -36.01 -25.12
N ALA A 449 -6.34 -34.75 -24.72
CA ALA A 449 -5.01 -34.13 -24.63
C ALA A 449 -4.20 -34.74 -23.49
N ARG A 450 -4.81 -34.89 -22.30
CA ARG A 450 -4.17 -35.57 -21.15
C ARG A 450 -4.01 -37.06 -21.39
N ALA A 451 -4.95 -37.70 -22.07
CA ALA A 451 -4.90 -39.13 -22.38
C ALA A 451 -3.79 -39.50 -23.37
N MET A 452 -3.29 -38.57 -24.20
CA MET A 452 -2.19 -38.85 -25.16
C MET A 452 -0.95 -39.44 -24.49
N VAL A 453 -0.61 -38.98 -23.28
CA VAL A 453 0.57 -39.46 -22.52
C VAL A 453 0.37 -40.91 -22.04
N LEU A 454 -0.88 -41.33 -21.85
CA LEU A 454 -1.26 -42.65 -21.36
C LEU A 454 -1.44 -43.68 -22.48
N CYS A 455 -1.50 -43.24 -23.75
CA CYS A 455 -1.66 -44.10 -24.92
C CYS A 455 -0.33 -44.72 -25.43
N GLN A 456 0.79 -44.36 -24.77
CA GLN A 456 2.09 -45.01 -24.94
C GLN A 456 2.23 -46.16 -23.94
#